data_AF-A0A351EPC0-F1
#
_entry.id   AF-A0A351EPC0-F1
#
_cell.length_a   1.000
_cell.length_b   1.000
_cell.length_c   1.000
_cell.angle_alpha   90.00
_cell.angle_beta   90.00
_cell.angle_gamma   90.00
#
_symmetry.space_group_name_H-M   'P 1'
#
loop_
_entity.id
_entity.type
_entity.pdbx_description
1 polymer ?
#
loop_
_entity_poly.entity_id
_entity_poly.type
_entity_poly.pdbx_seq_one_letter_code
_entity_poly.pdbx_strand_id
1 'polypeptide(L)'
;MTPRVLMAPPRFLPAIRSERSWVPDSPTLDRGLALKQWHQLRALVEALVGPVVGVPAEPWAPAMTFTRDLAVVADDIVIPLMPHSIRGPFEAPLTHRFLASLGLELTTTVKPLRFDGGNVLADSHGRLLVGVTSDEPATAFVEAVRFLETATGRPAYRVPLTGGRFPHIDMAVCDLDGQAWLVYPDALPGFDMTDPAWNELFLGLPVITATASDGEQLACNLVVSGDAVIGPPISPELIRQLTEQNIHYHRTDLSELRKAGGGAHSLTLELPG
;
A
#
# COMPACT_ATOMS: atom_id res chain seq x y z
N MET A 1 9.32 13.33 16.53
CA MET A 1 7.97 13.90 16.35
C MET A 1 7.04 12.75 15.96
N THR A 2 5.74 12.80 16.26
CA THR A 2 4.81 11.73 15.86
C THR A 2 4.64 11.78 14.33
N PRO A 3 4.81 10.66 13.61
CA PRO A 3 4.63 10.65 12.16
C PRO A 3 3.23 11.12 11.78
N ARG A 4 3.14 11.89 10.69
CA ARG A 4 1.86 12.34 10.11
C ARG A 4 1.43 11.36 9.03
N VAL A 5 0.13 11.21 8.80
CA VAL A 5 -0.39 10.34 7.73
C VAL A 5 -1.11 11.17 6.68
N LEU A 6 -0.69 11.06 5.43
CA LEU A 6 -1.33 11.71 4.28
C LEU A 6 -2.51 10.88 3.79
N MET A 7 -3.70 11.50 3.72
CA MET A 7 -4.89 10.89 3.13
C MET A 7 -5.60 11.89 2.22
N ALA A 8 -6.38 11.38 1.25
CA ALA A 8 -7.25 12.21 0.41
C ALA A 8 -8.67 11.61 0.39
N PRO A 9 -9.74 12.43 0.53
CA PRO A 9 -11.10 11.92 0.59
C PRO A 9 -11.56 11.40 -0.80
N PRO A 10 -12.37 10.33 -0.86
CA PRO A 10 -12.79 9.67 -2.11
C PRO A 10 -13.89 10.42 -2.88
N ARG A 11 -13.87 11.77 -2.87
CA ARG A 11 -14.98 12.62 -3.35
C ARG A 11 -15.34 12.39 -4.83
N PHE A 12 -14.34 12.07 -5.64
CA PHE A 12 -14.48 11.90 -7.09
C PHE A 12 -14.11 10.49 -7.56
N LEU A 13 -13.87 9.56 -6.62
CA LEU A 13 -13.36 8.23 -6.90
C LEU A 13 -14.36 7.40 -7.72
N PRO A 14 -13.99 6.89 -8.91
CA PRO A 14 -14.81 5.94 -9.65
C PRO A 14 -14.60 4.51 -9.14
N ALA A 15 -15.60 3.65 -9.32
CA ALA A 15 -15.38 2.20 -9.24
C ALA A 15 -14.53 1.73 -10.42
N ILE A 16 -13.71 0.70 -10.22
CA ILE A 16 -13.01 0.03 -11.32
C ILE A 16 -13.99 -0.93 -12.00
N ARG A 17 -14.18 -0.77 -13.31
CA ARG A 17 -14.84 -1.75 -14.18
C ARG A 17 -13.75 -2.55 -14.89
N SER A 18 -13.54 -3.82 -14.55
CA SER A 18 -12.75 -4.79 -15.34
C SER A 18 -12.51 -6.09 -14.56
N GLU A 19 -11.86 -7.04 -15.23
CA GLU A 19 -11.24 -8.26 -14.67
C GLU A 19 -10.29 -8.02 -13.48
N ARG A 20 -9.85 -6.77 -13.25
CA ARG A 20 -9.03 -6.39 -12.08
C ARG A 20 -9.83 -6.09 -10.83
N SER A 21 -11.16 -6.06 -10.90
CA SER A 21 -12.01 -5.79 -9.74
C SER A 21 -12.13 -7.01 -8.82
N TRP A 22 -11.99 -6.81 -7.51
CA TRP A 22 -12.39 -7.79 -6.48
C TRP A 22 -13.90 -7.94 -6.33
N VAL A 23 -14.66 -7.10 -7.05
CA VAL A 23 -16.11 -7.20 -7.19
C VAL A 23 -16.44 -7.05 -8.68
N PRO A 24 -16.30 -8.12 -9.49
CA PRO A 24 -16.71 -8.09 -10.89
C PRO A 24 -18.16 -7.61 -11.03
N ASP A 25 -18.45 -6.82 -12.07
CA ASP A 25 -19.77 -6.23 -12.33
C ASP A 25 -20.38 -5.40 -11.17
N SER A 26 -19.54 -4.90 -10.25
CA SER A 26 -20.01 -4.07 -9.13
C SER A 26 -20.82 -2.87 -9.63
N PRO A 27 -21.94 -2.52 -8.96
CA PRO A 27 -22.65 -1.29 -9.25
C PRO A 27 -21.73 -0.08 -9.04
N THR A 28 -22.17 1.08 -9.53
CA THR A 28 -21.54 2.37 -9.23
C THR A 28 -21.20 2.50 -7.74
N LEU A 29 -19.98 2.94 -7.43
CA LEU A 29 -19.52 3.26 -6.08
C LEU A 29 -20.53 4.17 -5.36
N ASP A 30 -21.03 3.74 -4.20
CA ASP A 30 -21.86 4.59 -3.34
C ASP A 30 -20.95 5.62 -2.67
N ARG A 31 -21.02 6.86 -3.15
CA ARG A 31 -20.14 7.95 -2.69
C ARG A 31 -20.38 8.31 -1.22
N GLY A 32 -21.61 8.22 -0.75
CA GLY A 32 -21.95 8.52 0.64
C GLY A 32 -21.37 7.48 1.58
N LEU A 33 -21.53 6.20 1.22
CA LEU A 33 -20.95 5.10 1.98
C LEU A 33 -19.42 5.07 1.91
N ALA A 34 -18.82 5.30 0.74
CA ALA A 34 -17.36 5.39 0.57
C ALA A 34 -16.75 6.50 1.43
N LEU A 35 -17.40 7.68 1.50
CA LEU A 35 -16.94 8.76 2.36
C LEU A 35 -17.05 8.40 3.84
N LYS A 36 -18.14 7.74 4.26
CA LYS A 36 -18.31 7.26 5.63
C LYS A 36 -17.23 6.24 6.01
N GLN A 37 -16.97 5.25 5.14
CA GLN A 37 -15.93 4.24 5.34
C GLN A 37 -14.53 4.87 5.42
N TRP A 38 -14.24 5.84 4.55
CA TRP A 38 -12.99 6.61 4.61
C TRP A 38 -12.84 7.38 5.93
N HIS A 39 -13.91 8.01 6.44
CA HIS A 39 -13.87 8.69 7.73
C HIS A 39 -13.64 7.72 8.90
N GLN A 40 -14.16 6.50 8.84
CA GLN A 40 -13.90 5.46 9.84
C GLN A 40 -12.43 5.03 9.83
N LEU A 41 -11.86 4.79 8.65
CA LEU A 41 -10.43 4.50 8.50
C LEU A 41 -9.59 5.66 9.05
N ARG A 42 -9.89 6.89 8.63
CA ARG A 42 -9.18 8.10 9.11
C ARG A 42 -9.18 8.20 10.63
N ALA A 43 -10.32 7.96 11.28
CA ALA A 43 -10.42 8.05 12.73
C ALA A 43 -9.55 6.99 13.44
N LEU A 44 -9.47 5.77 12.89
CA LEU A 44 -8.57 4.72 13.42
C LEU A 44 -7.10 5.10 13.22
N VAL A 45 -6.74 5.61 12.05
CA VAL A 45 -5.37 6.09 11.75
C VAL A 45 -4.98 7.24 12.69
N GLU A 46 -5.86 8.22 12.89
CA GLU A 46 -5.63 9.33 13.83
C GLU A 46 -5.43 8.86 15.28
N ALA A 47 -6.14 7.79 15.68
CA ALA A 47 -6.09 7.26 17.03
C ALA A 47 -4.89 6.34 17.30
N LEU A 48 -4.45 5.58 16.30
CA LEU A 48 -3.50 4.47 16.47
C LEU A 48 -2.14 4.71 15.82
N VAL A 49 -2.06 5.55 14.78
CA VAL A 49 -0.82 5.77 14.00
C VAL A 49 -0.30 7.18 14.19
N GLY A 50 -1.12 8.19 13.88
CA GLY A 50 -0.71 9.58 14.01
C GLY A 50 -1.62 10.58 13.30
N PRO A 51 -1.35 11.90 13.45
CA PRO A 51 -2.21 12.95 12.91
C PRO A 51 -2.38 12.84 11.39
N VAL A 52 -3.63 12.86 10.92
CA VAL A 52 -3.93 12.82 9.49
C VAL A 52 -3.91 14.22 8.88
N VAL A 53 -3.14 14.37 7.81
CA VAL A 53 -3.11 15.57 6.95
C VAL A 53 -3.82 15.27 5.63
N GLY A 54 -4.81 16.11 5.29
CA GLY A 54 -5.67 15.89 4.14
C GLY A 54 -5.20 16.63 2.89
N VAL A 55 -4.95 15.90 1.79
CA VAL A 55 -4.82 16.53 0.46
C VAL A 55 -6.22 16.83 -0.07
N PRO A 56 -6.50 18.07 -0.54
CA PRO A 56 -7.79 18.39 -1.15
C PRO A 56 -8.05 17.52 -2.37
N ALA A 57 -9.20 16.84 -2.43
CA ALA A 57 -9.59 16.04 -3.60
C ALA A 57 -9.98 16.94 -4.79
N GLU A 58 -9.56 16.55 -6.00
CA GLU A 58 -9.81 17.30 -7.23
C GLU A 58 -10.54 16.46 -8.31
N PRO A 59 -11.53 17.01 -9.04
CA PRO A 59 -12.30 16.26 -10.03
C PRO A 59 -11.48 15.64 -11.16
N TRP A 60 -10.39 16.30 -11.59
CA TRP A 60 -9.51 15.83 -12.65
C TRP A 60 -8.43 14.85 -12.16
N ALA A 61 -8.37 14.61 -10.85
CA ALA A 61 -7.41 13.72 -10.19
C ALA A 61 -8.18 12.74 -9.25
N PRO A 62 -9.16 12.00 -9.79
CA PRO A 62 -10.22 11.38 -8.98
C PRO A 62 -9.75 10.25 -8.07
N ALA A 63 -8.59 9.65 -8.36
CA ALA A 63 -8.07 8.58 -7.54
C ALA A 63 -6.83 9.01 -6.74
N MET A 64 -6.56 10.31 -6.61
CA MET A 64 -5.62 10.87 -5.61
C MET A 64 -5.88 10.37 -4.17
N THR A 65 -7.08 9.85 -3.91
CA THR A 65 -7.44 9.02 -2.74
C THR A 65 -6.39 7.95 -2.41
N PHE A 66 -5.77 7.34 -3.42
CA PHE A 66 -4.69 6.37 -3.25
C PHE A 66 -3.35 7.08 -3.06
N THR A 67 -3.19 7.73 -1.90
CA THR A 67 -2.01 8.54 -1.58
C THR A 67 -0.72 7.73 -1.55
N ARG A 68 -0.82 6.43 -1.23
CA ARG A 68 0.30 5.48 -1.23
C ARG A 68 1.05 5.44 -2.55
N ASP A 69 0.36 5.63 -3.67
CA ASP A 69 0.95 5.49 -5.00
C ASP A 69 1.86 6.66 -5.40
N LEU A 70 1.79 7.78 -4.65
CA LEU A 70 2.31 9.08 -5.08
C LEU A 70 3.69 9.41 -4.49
N ALA A 71 4.16 8.62 -3.54
CA ALA A 71 5.51 8.71 -2.98
C ALA A 71 5.95 7.40 -2.31
N VAL A 72 7.27 7.21 -2.19
CA VAL A 72 7.88 6.32 -1.19
C VAL A 72 8.39 7.18 -0.04
N VAL A 73 8.16 6.72 1.18
CA VAL A 73 8.76 7.30 2.38
C VAL A 73 9.54 6.18 3.06
N ALA A 74 10.82 6.45 3.34
CA ALA A 74 11.69 5.57 4.10
C ALA A 74 12.50 6.45 5.04
N ASP A 75 12.30 6.27 6.35
CA ASP A 75 12.84 7.15 7.38
C ASP A 75 12.44 8.62 7.09
N ASP A 76 13.42 9.53 6.98
CA ASP A 76 13.19 10.94 6.68
C ASP A 76 13.15 11.26 5.18
N ILE A 77 13.24 10.25 4.32
CA ILE A 77 13.43 10.43 2.88
C ILE A 77 12.10 10.29 2.15
N VAL A 78 11.66 11.38 1.51
CA VAL A 78 10.43 11.43 0.71
C VAL A 78 10.77 11.41 -0.78
N ILE A 79 10.50 10.28 -1.44
CA ILE A 79 10.75 10.10 -2.87
C ILE A 79 9.43 10.29 -3.64
N PRO A 80 9.26 11.38 -4.40
CA PRO A 80 8.05 11.60 -5.18
C PRO A 80 7.95 10.60 -6.33
N LEU A 81 6.79 9.97 -6.45
CA LEU A 81 6.48 9.04 -7.53
C LEU A 81 5.43 9.63 -8.48
N MET A 82 5.38 9.10 -9.70
CA MET A 82 4.29 9.34 -10.62
C MET A 82 3.76 7.99 -11.14
N PRO A 83 2.51 7.62 -10.83
CA PRO A 83 1.86 6.43 -11.37
C PRO A 83 2.07 6.23 -12.88
N HIS A 84 2.25 4.98 -13.31
CA HIS A 84 2.47 4.67 -14.74
C HIS A 84 1.24 4.93 -15.60
N SER A 85 0.05 4.83 -15.01
CA SER A 85 -1.20 5.01 -15.74
C SER A 85 -1.47 6.47 -16.07
N ILE A 86 -2.52 6.70 -16.88
CA ILE A 86 -2.93 8.03 -17.33
C ILE A 86 -3.25 9.02 -16.19
N ARG A 87 -3.46 8.51 -14.96
CA ARG A 87 -3.70 9.30 -13.75
C ARG A 87 -2.48 10.10 -13.27
N GLY A 88 -1.27 9.59 -13.51
CA GLY A 88 -0.03 10.07 -12.89
C GLY A 88 0.20 11.57 -13.10
N PRO A 89 0.11 12.09 -14.33
CA PRO A 89 0.27 13.52 -14.60
C PRO A 89 -0.74 14.46 -13.92
N PHE A 90 -1.89 13.95 -13.47
CA PHE A 90 -2.91 14.76 -12.80
C PHE A 90 -2.74 14.77 -11.27
N GLU A 91 -2.37 13.63 -10.69
CA GLU A 91 -2.37 13.43 -9.23
C GLU A 91 -1.01 13.69 -8.59
N ALA A 92 0.07 13.27 -9.25
CA ALA A 92 1.41 13.41 -8.71
C ALA A 92 1.79 14.88 -8.49
N PRO A 93 1.59 15.82 -9.44
CA PRO A 93 1.92 17.22 -9.20
C PRO A 93 1.13 17.88 -8.06
N LEU A 94 -0.13 17.46 -7.84
CA LEU A 94 -0.94 17.95 -6.72
C LEU A 94 -0.34 17.50 -5.38
N THR A 95 -0.03 16.21 -5.28
CA THR A 95 0.50 15.62 -4.06
C THR A 95 1.91 16.11 -3.76
N HIS A 96 2.78 16.22 -4.76
CA HIS A 96 4.15 16.73 -4.58
C HIS A 96 4.15 18.18 -4.07
N ARG A 97 3.30 19.05 -4.63
CA ARG A 97 3.13 20.42 -4.13
C ARG A 97 2.60 20.46 -2.71
N PHE A 98 1.65 19.59 -2.38
CA PHE A 98 1.10 19.51 -1.04
C PHE A 98 2.15 19.05 -0.02
N LEU A 99 2.89 17.98 -0.33
CA LEU A 99 4.01 17.50 0.51
C LEU A 99 5.05 18.61 0.74
N ALA A 100 5.44 19.33 -0.31
CA ALA A 100 6.35 20.47 -0.18
C ALA A 100 5.75 21.60 0.69
N SER A 101 4.44 21.87 0.59
CA SER A 101 3.78 22.87 1.44
C SER A 101 3.71 22.48 2.93
N LEU A 102 3.87 21.20 3.26
CA LEU A 102 4.02 20.71 4.63
C LEU A 102 5.45 20.90 5.19
N GLY A 103 6.36 21.48 4.39
CA GLY A 103 7.76 21.69 4.73
C GLY A 103 8.64 20.45 4.53
N LEU A 104 8.14 19.43 3.84
CA LEU A 104 8.92 18.22 3.55
C LEU A 104 9.86 18.46 2.37
N GLU A 105 11.11 17.98 2.51
CA GLU A 105 12.07 17.96 1.41
C GLU A 105 11.86 16.70 0.56
N LEU A 106 11.56 16.90 -0.72
CA LEU A 106 11.36 15.82 -1.68
C LEU A 106 12.67 15.56 -2.42
N THR A 107 13.05 14.29 -2.58
CA THR A 107 14.25 13.95 -3.35
C THR A 107 14.15 14.45 -4.78
N THR A 108 15.25 15.01 -5.30
CA THR A 108 15.31 15.48 -6.68
C THR A 108 15.52 14.33 -7.65
N THR A 109 14.64 14.20 -8.63
CA THR A 109 14.72 13.19 -9.70
C THR A 109 15.02 13.87 -11.04
N VAL A 110 15.95 13.36 -11.83
CA VAL A 110 16.27 13.90 -13.18
C VAL A 110 15.07 13.81 -14.13
N LYS A 111 14.29 12.73 -13.98
CA LYS A 111 13.02 12.49 -14.66
C LYS A 111 12.03 11.93 -13.65
N PRO A 112 10.71 12.15 -13.82
CA PRO A 112 9.73 11.57 -12.93
C PRO A 112 9.88 10.05 -12.83
N LEU A 113 9.96 9.54 -11.60
CA LEU A 113 9.97 8.10 -11.35
C LEU A 113 8.57 7.56 -11.64
N ARG A 114 8.45 6.92 -12.79
CA ARG A 114 7.23 6.21 -13.18
C ARG A 114 7.18 4.93 -12.35
N PHE A 115 6.34 4.93 -11.32
CA PHE A 115 6.20 3.85 -10.36
C PHE A 115 4.95 4.08 -9.52
N ASP A 116 4.26 3.02 -9.13
CA ASP A 116 3.16 3.08 -8.16
C ASP A 116 3.71 2.69 -6.78
N GLY A 117 3.59 3.56 -5.79
CA GLY A 117 4.16 3.36 -4.46
C GLY A 117 3.63 2.15 -3.70
N GLY A 118 2.40 1.66 -3.97
CA GLY A 118 1.94 0.37 -3.43
C GLY A 118 2.79 -0.83 -3.89
N ASN A 119 3.60 -0.66 -4.94
CA ASN A 119 4.52 -1.66 -5.46
C ASN A 119 5.91 -1.65 -4.79
N VAL A 120 6.13 -0.79 -3.78
CA VAL A 120 7.33 -0.73 -2.95
C VAL A 120 6.93 -0.86 -1.48
N LEU A 121 7.37 -1.92 -0.83
CA LEU A 121 7.29 -2.08 0.61
C LEU A 121 8.67 -1.77 1.22
N ALA A 122 8.78 -0.67 1.95
CA ALA A 122 9.94 -0.43 2.81
C ALA A 122 9.70 -1.18 4.12
N ASP A 123 10.44 -2.26 4.36
CA ASP A 123 10.24 -3.09 5.55
C ASP A 123 10.92 -2.49 6.79
N SER A 124 10.53 -3.00 7.96
CA SER A 124 11.07 -2.69 9.29
C SER A 124 12.52 -3.13 9.48
N HIS A 125 13.09 -3.85 8.49
CA HIS A 125 14.44 -4.40 8.53
C HIS A 125 15.42 -3.64 7.62
N GLY A 126 15.02 -2.47 7.10
CA GLY A 126 15.89 -1.62 6.31
C GLY A 126 16.09 -2.12 4.87
N ARG A 127 15.13 -2.89 4.34
CA ARG A 127 15.12 -3.37 2.94
C ARG A 127 13.94 -2.76 2.19
N LEU A 128 13.97 -2.90 0.87
CA LEU A 128 12.83 -2.63 0.00
C LEU A 128 12.40 -3.95 -0.63
N LEU A 129 11.13 -4.35 -0.48
CA LEU A 129 10.54 -5.39 -1.31
C LEU A 129 9.77 -4.72 -2.45
N VAL A 130 10.10 -5.09 -3.68
CA VAL A 130 9.56 -4.45 -4.88
C VAL A 130 8.81 -5.48 -5.71
N GLY A 131 7.50 -5.26 -5.87
CA GLY A 131 6.63 -6.16 -6.63
C GLY A 131 6.92 -6.14 -8.13
N VAL A 132 6.78 -7.28 -8.80
CA VAL A 132 7.00 -7.40 -10.25
C VAL A 132 5.99 -8.37 -10.87
N THR A 133 5.17 -7.90 -11.82
CA THR A 133 4.14 -8.72 -12.48
C THR A 133 4.60 -9.43 -13.76
N SER A 134 5.81 -9.14 -14.27
CA SER A 134 6.37 -9.77 -15.46
C SER A 134 7.87 -10.05 -15.30
N ASP A 135 8.36 -11.11 -15.94
CA ASP A 135 9.73 -11.57 -15.72
C ASP A 135 10.81 -10.57 -16.19
N GLU A 136 10.51 -9.75 -17.21
CA GLU A 136 11.39 -8.68 -17.69
C GLU A 136 10.87 -7.29 -17.27
N PRO A 137 11.54 -6.60 -16.33
CA PRO A 137 11.23 -5.21 -16.04
C PRO A 137 11.78 -4.29 -17.13
N ALA A 138 10.95 -3.38 -17.64
CA ALA A 138 11.38 -2.34 -18.57
C ALA A 138 12.55 -1.53 -17.98
N THR A 139 13.46 -0.99 -18.81
CA THR A 139 14.61 -0.19 -18.38
C THR A 139 14.26 0.88 -17.34
N ALA A 140 13.10 1.54 -17.49
CA ALA A 140 12.61 2.55 -16.56
C ALA A 140 12.34 2.00 -15.15
N PHE A 141 11.88 0.75 -15.02
CA PHE A 141 11.68 0.10 -13.72
C PHE A 141 13.02 -0.12 -13.02
N VAL A 142 14.02 -0.65 -13.73
CA VAL A 142 15.35 -0.91 -13.17
C VAL A 142 16.01 0.40 -12.71
N GLU A 143 15.89 1.46 -13.50
CA GLU A 143 16.38 2.78 -13.12
C GLU A 143 15.67 3.34 -11.87
N ALA A 144 14.35 3.13 -11.77
CA ALA A 144 13.59 3.57 -10.60
C ALA A 144 14.02 2.80 -9.34
N VAL A 145 14.16 1.48 -9.40
CA VAL A 145 14.63 0.67 -8.26
C VAL A 145 16.03 1.10 -7.83
N ARG A 146 16.97 1.28 -8.77
CA ARG A 146 18.32 1.76 -8.43
C ARG A 146 18.31 3.14 -7.79
N PHE A 147 17.42 4.02 -8.22
CA PHE A 147 17.23 5.32 -7.58
C PHE A 147 16.75 5.14 -6.14
N LEU A 148 15.74 4.28 -5.90
CA LEU A 148 15.23 4.00 -4.56
C LEU A 148 16.36 3.46 -3.65
N GLU A 149 17.14 2.49 -4.11
CA GLU A 149 18.28 1.96 -3.34
C GLU A 149 19.32 3.04 -3.02
N THR A 150 19.68 3.86 -4.01
CA THR A 150 20.67 4.93 -3.83
C THR A 150 20.17 6.00 -2.89
N ALA A 151 18.92 6.43 -3.04
CA ALA A 151 18.33 7.49 -2.23
C ALA A 151 18.13 7.04 -0.79
N THR A 152 17.66 5.80 -0.57
CA THR A 152 17.34 5.29 0.77
C THR A 152 18.50 4.59 1.47
N GLY A 153 19.53 4.17 0.73
CA GLY A 153 20.60 3.30 1.25
C GLY A 153 20.14 1.87 1.54
N ARG A 154 18.92 1.49 1.14
CA ARG A 154 18.31 0.19 1.42
C ARG A 154 18.43 -0.75 0.21
N PRO A 155 18.85 -2.02 0.37
CA PRO A 155 18.86 -2.99 -0.72
C PRO A 155 17.42 -3.33 -1.15
N ALA A 156 17.22 -3.49 -2.47
CA ALA A 156 15.93 -3.86 -3.03
C ALA A 156 15.86 -5.32 -3.48
N TYR A 157 14.80 -6.01 -3.09
CA TYR A 157 14.53 -7.41 -3.42
C TYR A 157 13.27 -7.49 -4.28
N ARG A 158 13.36 -8.22 -5.40
CA ARG A 158 12.23 -8.42 -6.31
C ARG A 158 11.30 -9.50 -5.76
N VAL A 159 10.01 -9.21 -5.76
CA VAL A 159 8.96 -10.16 -5.37
C VAL A 159 8.03 -10.36 -6.57
N PRO A 160 7.96 -11.57 -7.15
CA PRO A 160 7.05 -11.83 -8.25
C PRO A 160 5.59 -11.75 -7.79
N LEU A 161 4.74 -11.15 -8.62
CA LEU A 161 3.31 -11.01 -8.40
C LEU A 161 2.54 -11.63 -9.57
N THR A 162 1.39 -12.25 -9.31
CA THR A 162 0.53 -12.78 -10.37
C THR A 162 -0.05 -11.66 -11.26
N GLY A 163 -0.10 -10.43 -10.75
CA GLY A 163 -0.71 -9.30 -11.43
C GLY A 163 -2.23 -9.39 -11.49
N GLY A 164 -2.85 -8.79 -12.51
CA GLY A 164 -4.31 -8.78 -12.66
C GLY A 164 -5.01 -8.07 -11.49
N ARG A 165 -5.64 -8.85 -10.60
CA ARG A 165 -6.27 -8.35 -9.37
C ARG A 165 -5.23 -7.95 -8.33
N PHE A 166 -4.03 -8.54 -8.29
CA PHE A 166 -3.00 -8.21 -7.28
C PHE A 166 -1.76 -7.59 -7.94
N PRO A 167 -1.85 -6.35 -8.49
CA PRO A 167 -0.76 -5.72 -9.21
C PRO A 167 0.34 -5.14 -8.32
N HIS A 168 0.07 -4.94 -7.02
CA HIS A 168 0.96 -4.27 -6.08
C HIS A 168 1.35 -5.21 -4.93
N ILE A 169 2.59 -5.09 -4.46
CA ILE A 169 3.12 -5.95 -3.39
C ILE A 169 2.36 -5.76 -2.08
N ASP A 170 1.87 -4.56 -1.79
CA ASP A 170 1.07 -4.27 -0.61
C ASP A 170 -0.33 -4.93 -0.61
N MET A 171 -0.68 -5.67 -1.66
CA MET A 171 -1.88 -6.50 -1.72
C MET A 171 -1.56 -8.00 -1.49
N ALA A 172 -0.28 -8.36 -1.47
CA ALA A 172 0.21 -9.74 -1.39
C ALA A 172 1.04 -9.99 -0.14
N VAL A 173 1.77 -8.99 0.34
CA VAL A 173 2.70 -9.08 1.47
C VAL A 173 2.55 -7.86 2.35
N CYS A 174 2.51 -8.09 3.66
CA CYS A 174 2.50 -7.06 4.68
C CYS A 174 3.52 -7.42 5.76
N ASP A 175 4.45 -6.50 6.01
CA ASP A 175 5.33 -6.54 7.17
C ASP A 175 4.55 -6.07 8.40
N LEU A 176 4.46 -6.91 9.43
CA LEU A 176 3.74 -6.62 10.67
C LEU A 176 4.68 -5.97 11.70
N ASP A 177 5.34 -4.90 11.27
CA ASP A 177 6.33 -4.12 12.02
C ASP A 177 7.45 -4.99 12.63
N GLY A 178 7.94 -5.95 11.85
CA GLY A 178 9.02 -6.85 12.22
C GLY A 178 8.64 -7.99 13.16
N GLN A 179 7.36 -8.10 13.55
CA GLN A 179 6.87 -9.18 14.40
C GLN A 179 6.60 -10.47 13.61
N ALA A 180 6.04 -10.33 12.42
CA ALA A 180 5.69 -11.42 11.51
C ALA A 180 5.47 -10.86 10.08
N TRP A 181 5.30 -11.76 9.12
CA TRP A 181 4.81 -11.43 7.78
C TRP A 181 3.39 -11.93 7.61
N LEU A 182 2.51 -11.11 7.07
CA LEU A 182 1.24 -11.57 6.51
C LEU A 182 1.37 -11.68 4.99
N VAL A 183 1.09 -12.87 4.47
CA VAL A 183 1.23 -13.18 3.06
C VAL A 183 -0.07 -13.73 2.50
N TYR A 184 -0.44 -13.30 1.30
CA TYR A 184 -1.48 -13.93 0.50
C TYR A 184 -0.84 -14.78 -0.61
N PRO A 185 -0.77 -16.12 -0.44
CA PRO A 185 -0.01 -17.00 -1.33
C PRO A 185 -0.44 -16.93 -2.80
N ASP A 186 -1.73 -16.84 -3.10
CA ASP A 186 -2.23 -16.88 -4.48
C ASP A 186 -1.87 -15.62 -5.29
N ALA A 187 -1.36 -14.57 -4.64
CA ALA A 187 -0.80 -13.40 -5.32
C ALA A 187 0.70 -13.53 -5.64
N LEU A 188 1.37 -14.57 -5.15
CA LEU A 188 2.80 -14.80 -5.26
C LEU A 188 3.11 -16.09 -6.04
N PRO A 189 3.45 -15.99 -7.34
CA PRO A 189 3.81 -17.15 -8.14
C PRO A 189 4.97 -17.93 -7.51
N GLY A 190 4.75 -19.23 -7.28
CA GLY A 190 5.78 -20.11 -6.71
C GLY A 190 6.04 -19.90 -5.21
N PHE A 191 5.15 -19.22 -4.48
CA PHE A 191 5.24 -19.12 -3.03
C PHE A 191 5.17 -20.50 -2.35
N ASP A 192 6.22 -20.82 -1.59
CA ASP A 192 6.31 -22.03 -0.78
C ASP A 192 7.31 -21.77 0.36
N MET A 193 6.87 -21.88 1.62
CA MET A 193 7.75 -21.69 2.78
C MET A 193 8.78 -22.81 2.95
N THR A 194 8.66 -23.92 2.21
CA THR A 194 9.71 -24.95 2.15
C THR A 194 10.86 -24.58 1.21
N ASP A 195 10.67 -23.59 0.33
CA ASP A 195 11.75 -23.00 -0.47
C ASP A 195 12.59 -22.06 0.40
N PRO A 196 13.91 -22.31 0.54
CA PRO A 196 14.81 -21.46 1.31
C PRO A 196 14.81 -19.99 0.87
N ALA A 197 14.52 -19.69 -0.40
CA ALA A 197 14.51 -18.32 -0.91
C ALA A 197 13.37 -17.48 -0.29
N TRP A 198 12.18 -18.06 -0.12
CA TRP A 198 11.07 -17.39 0.56
C TRP A 198 11.35 -17.24 2.06
N ASN A 199 11.90 -18.28 2.70
CA ASN A 199 12.28 -18.20 4.10
C ASN A 199 13.36 -17.13 4.35
N GLU A 200 14.35 -17.00 3.46
CA GLU A 200 15.37 -15.94 3.52
C GLU A 200 14.77 -14.55 3.26
N LEU A 201 13.87 -14.43 2.27
CA LEU A 201 13.16 -13.18 1.99
C LEU A 201 12.39 -12.68 3.23
N PHE A 202 11.74 -13.60 3.95
CA PHE A 202 11.00 -13.32 5.19
C PHE A 202 11.86 -13.43 6.46
N LEU A 203 13.18 -13.52 6.32
CA LEU A 203 14.16 -13.46 7.42
C LEU A 203 13.99 -14.56 8.49
N GLY A 204 13.34 -15.68 8.13
CA GLY A 204 12.99 -16.74 9.07
C GLY A 204 12.01 -16.33 10.17
N LEU A 205 11.34 -15.18 10.02
CA LEU A 205 10.26 -14.73 10.90
C LEU A 205 8.98 -15.55 10.68
N PRO A 206 8.03 -15.53 11.64
CA PRO A 206 6.73 -16.15 11.44
C PRO A 206 6.04 -15.61 10.18
N VAL A 207 5.50 -16.52 9.36
CA VAL A 207 4.71 -16.18 8.18
C VAL A 207 3.28 -16.67 8.36
N ILE A 208 2.36 -15.72 8.45
CA ILE A 208 0.92 -15.93 8.54
C ILE A 208 0.35 -15.90 7.12
N THR A 209 -0.45 -16.89 6.74
CA THR A 209 -1.00 -16.99 5.39
C THR A 209 -2.50 -16.67 5.35
N ALA A 210 -2.86 -15.70 4.52
CA ALA A 210 -4.25 -15.35 4.24
C ALA A 210 -4.90 -16.40 3.32
N THR A 211 -6.16 -16.75 3.58
CA THR A 211 -6.94 -17.63 2.70
C THR A 211 -7.37 -16.90 1.42
N ALA A 212 -7.87 -17.62 0.42
CA ALA A 212 -8.50 -17.02 -0.77
C ALA A 212 -9.59 -16.00 -0.41
N SER A 213 -10.45 -16.31 0.57
CA SER A 213 -11.51 -15.40 1.01
C SER A 213 -10.97 -14.14 1.69
N ASP A 214 -9.84 -14.23 2.38
CA ASP A 214 -9.16 -13.09 2.99
C ASP A 214 -8.49 -12.22 1.91
N GLY A 215 -7.83 -12.85 0.94
CA GLY A 215 -7.24 -12.17 -0.22
C GLY A 215 -8.27 -11.38 -1.02
N GLU A 216 -9.49 -11.90 -1.19
CA GLU A 216 -10.60 -11.18 -1.84
C GLU A 216 -11.05 -9.92 -1.10
N GLN A 217 -10.78 -9.85 0.20
CA GLN A 217 -11.04 -8.66 1.03
C GLN A 217 -9.87 -7.68 1.07
N LEU A 218 -8.74 -7.98 0.40
CA LEU A 218 -7.48 -7.24 0.53
C LEU A 218 -6.85 -7.36 1.93
N ALA A 219 -6.83 -8.56 2.51
CA ALA A 219 -6.32 -8.79 3.86
C ALA A 219 -4.84 -8.42 4.08
N CYS A 220 -4.01 -8.30 3.03
CA CYS A 220 -2.63 -7.82 3.16
C CYS A 220 -2.50 -6.29 3.00
N ASN A 221 -3.54 -5.60 2.53
CA ASN A 221 -3.48 -4.15 2.33
C ASN A 221 -3.83 -3.38 3.60
N LEU A 222 -2.92 -3.44 4.57
CA LEU A 222 -3.12 -3.04 5.96
C LEU A 222 -2.27 -1.82 6.34
N VAL A 223 -2.80 -1.00 7.23
CA VAL A 223 -1.98 -0.01 7.94
C VAL A 223 -1.45 -0.67 9.20
N VAL A 224 -0.15 -0.60 9.44
CA VAL A 224 0.54 -1.24 10.56
C VAL A 224 1.28 -0.19 11.37
N SER A 225 1.13 -0.19 12.69
CA SER A 225 1.89 0.68 13.58
C SER A 225 2.11 -0.04 14.91
N GLY A 226 3.33 -0.51 15.18
CA GLY A 226 3.60 -1.36 16.32
C GLY A 226 2.81 -2.67 16.25
N ASP A 227 2.04 -2.94 17.31
CA ASP A 227 1.11 -4.07 17.39
C ASP A 227 -0.28 -3.76 16.84
N ALA A 228 -0.58 -2.50 16.49
CA ALA A 228 -1.87 -2.11 15.95
C ALA A 228 -1.92 -2.29 14.42
N VAL A 229 -2.89 -3.07 13.95
CA VAL A 229 -3.11 -3.34 12.53
C VAL A 229 -4.51 -2.94 12.13
N ILE A 230 -4.66 -2.06 11.14
CA ILE A 230 -5.97 -1.57 10.67
C ILE A 230 -6.25 -2.13 9.28
N GLY A 231 -7.44 -2.72 9.11
CA GLY A 231 -7.78 -3.34 7.84
C GLY A 231 -9.25 -3.74 7.66
N PRO A 232 -9.57 -4.42 6.53
CA PRO A 232 -10.90 -4.86 6.18
C PRO A 232 -11.44 -5.96 7.11
N PRO A 233 -12.71 -6.40 6.98
CA PRO A 233 -13.13 -7.66 7.59
C PRO A 233 -12.28 -8.84 7.06
N ILE A 234 -11.76 -9.67 7.97
CA ILE A 234 -11.00 -10.90 7.68
C ILE A 234 -11.56 -12.10 8.44
N SER A 235 -11.12 -13.30 8.09
CA SER A 235 -11.56 -14.55 8.68
C SER A 235 -11.24 -14.64 10.18
N PRO A 236 -12.07 -15.32 10.99
CA PRO A 236 -11.78 -15.52 12.42
C PRO A 236 -10.46 -16.25 12.66
N GLU A 237 -10.07 -17.13 11.74
CA GLU A 237 -8.81 -17.85 11.81
C GLU A 237 -7.61 -16.92 11.62
N LEU A 238 -7.67 -16.00 10.64
CA LEU A 238 -6.60 -15.02 10.46
C LEU A 238 -6.48 -14.08 11.67
N ILE A 239 -7.59 -13.65 12.27
CA ILE A 239 -7.60 -12.86 13.51
C ILE A 239 -6.92 -13.65 14.65
N ARG A 240 -7.22 -14.94 14.78
CA ARG A 240 -6.61 -15.81 15.79
C ARG A 240 -5.10 -15.88 15.61
N GLN A 241 -4.61 -16.10 14.39
CA GLN A 241 -3.18 -16.18 14.09
C GLN A 241 -2.45 -14.85 14.35
N LEU A 242 -3.05 -13.71 14.00
CA LEU A 242 -2.51 -12.38 14.34
C LEU A 242 -2.43 -12.20 15.87
N THR A 243 -3.49 -12.58 16.59
CA THR A 243 -3.53 -12.47 18.06
C THR A 243 -2.44 -13.33 18.72
N GLU A 244 -2.13 -14.51 18.17
CA GLU A 244 -1.05 -15.37 18.67
C GLU A 244 0.35 -14.74 18.51
N GLN A 245 0.50 -13.79 17.59
CA GLN A 245 1.70 -12.97 17.45
C GLN A 245 1.64 -11.66 18.27
N ASN A 246 0.64 -11.50 19.16
CA ASN A 246 0.35 -10.27 19.91
C ASN A 246 -0.02 -9.07 19.03
N ILE A 247 -0.59 -9.32 17.86
CA ILE A 247 -1.04 -8.26 16.95
C ILE A 247 -2.53 -7.97 17.20
N HIS A 248 -2.85 -6.68 17.38
CA HIS A 248 -4.18 -6.16 17.64
C HIS A 248 -4.85 -5.68 16.35
N TYR A 249 -5.82 -6.45 15.87
CA TYR A 249 -6.53 -6.14 14.63
C TYR A 249 -7.72 -5.20 14.84
N HIS A 250 -7.67 -4.04 14.20
CA HIS A 250 -8.70 -3.01 14.17
C HIS A 250 -9.44 -3.02 12.84
N ARG A 251 -10.61 -3.65 12.85
CA ARG A 251 -11.46 -3.77 11.67
C ARG A 251 -12.12 -2.44 11.30
N THR A 252 -12.09 -2.11 10.02
CA THR A 252 -12.96 -1.09 9.38
C THR A 252 -13.56 -1.64 8.09
N ASP A 253 -14.78 -1.23 7.76
CA ASP A 253 -15.38 -1.60 6.48
C ASP A 253 -14.82 -0.70 5.37
N LEU A 254 -14.29 -1.32 4.31
CA LEU A 254 -13.73 -0.65 3.13
C LEU A 254 -14.39 -1.16 1.84
N SER A 255 -15.57 -1.75 1.94
CA SER A 255 -16.21 -2.44 0.81
C SER A 255 -16.44 -1.56 -0.42
N GLU A 256 -16.72 -0.25 -0.27
CA GLU A 256 -16.85 0.66 -1.42
C GLU A 256 -15.49 1.06 -1.99
N LEU A 257 -14.48 1.25 -1.15
CA LEU A 257 -13.12 1.60 -1.60
C LEU A 257 -12.45 0.40 -2.31
N ARG A 258 -12.75 -0.82 -1.86
CA ARG A 258 -12.31 -2.06 -2.51
C ARG A 258 -12.87 -2.20 -3.94
N LYS A 259 -14.05 -1.67 -4.24
CA LYS A 259 -14.58 -1.60 -5.62
C LYS A 259 -13.74 -0.67 -6.52
N ALA A 260 -13.06 0.30 -5.93
CA ALA A 260 -12.11 1.17 -6.62
C ALA A 260 -10.67 0.61 -6.59
N GLY A 261 -10.47 -0.57 -6.00
CA GLY A 261 -9.24 -1.33 -6.04
C GLY A 261 -8.16 -0.98 -5.03
N GLY A 262 -8.54 -0.42 -3.88
CA GLY A 262 -7.61 -0.17 -2.78
C GLY A 262 -8.15 -0.63 -1.43
N GLY A 263 -7.22 -0.97 -0.53
CA GLY A 263 -7.49 -1.29 0.87
C GLY A 263 -7.03 -0.17 1.80
N ALA A 264 -6.71 -0.49 3.05
CA ALA A 264 -6.35 0.52 4.04
C ALA A 264 -5.02 1.19 3.70
N HIS A 265 -3.99 0.39 3.38
CA HIS A 265 -2.66 0.89 3.06
C HIS A 265 -2.65 1.77 1.81
N SER A 266 -3.39 1.40 0.76
CA SER A 266 -3.46 2.20 -0.47
C SER A 266 -3.97 3.63 -0.22
N LEU A 267 -4.81 3.82 0.80
CA LEU A 267 -5.46 5.10 1.14
C LEU A 267 -4.62 5.97 2.08
N THR A 268 -3.44 5.50 2.49
CA THR A 268 -2.58 6.13 3.49
C THR A 268 -1.14 6.22 3.01
N LEU A 269 -0.46 7.30 3.38
CA LEU A 269 0.97 7.43 3.21
C LEU A 269 1.53 8.04 4.50
N GLU A 270 2.26 7.24 5.27
CA GLU A 270 3.01 7.73 6.43
C GLU A 270 4.12 8.67 5.97
N LEU A 271 4.23 9.81 6.65
CA LEU A 271 5.19 10.87 6.38
C LEU A 271 6.25 10.89 7.48
N PRO A 272 7.45 11.41 7.19
CA PRO A 272 8.45 11.65 8.22
C PRO A 272 7.91 12.47 9.38
N GLY A 273 8.45 12.18 10.57
CA GLY A 273 8.14 12.87 11.82
C GLY A 273 8.42 14.36 11.77
#